data_AF-A0AAD5BDM8-F1
#
_entry.id   AF-A0AAD5BDM8-F1
#
_cell.length_a   1.000
_cell.length_b   1.000
_cell.length_c   1.000
_cell.angle_alpha   90.00
_cell.angle_beta   90.00
_cell.angle_gamma   90.00
#
_symmetry.space_group_name_H-M   'P 1'
#
loop_
_entity.id
_entity.type
_entity.pdbx_description
1 polymer ?
#
loop_
_entity_poly.entity_id
_entity_poly.type
_entity_poly.pdbx_seq_one_letter_code
_entity_poly.pdbx_strand_id
1 'polypeptide(L)'
;MQSQPQSHSHSQMNLRDLPDEVLFQIYEYLPLNTVKQLRLYPELAKDMQEQIYRHGEYSVQMDEDQTNDVSKEEEEEGHKISQINSNTTTIKHVARFHHYRVNITLSDFKSSIENLMKYEHAIREIFDRTSSVTIKLVVILHYSLNRFTDVKDCLSNIDFISKLFNPKGINVCSVDLQLNKKS
;
A
#
# COMPACT_ATOMS: atom_id res chain seq x y z
N MET A 1 62.50 7.88 34.58
CA MET A 1 61.63 8.48 33.54
C MET A 1 61.35 7.41 32.50
N GLN A 2 60.19 6.78 32.55
CA GLN A 2 59.66 5.95 31.47
C GLN A 2 58.18 6.31 31.35
N SER A 3 57.88 7.13 30.36
CA SER A 3 56.53 7.52 29.96
C SER A 3 55.91 6.36 29.18
N GLN A 4 54.92 5.69 29.81
CA GLN A 4 54.04 4.75 29.11
C GLN A 4 53.22 5.51 28.06
N PRO A 5 53.05 4.98 26.84
CA PRO A 5 52.14 5.56 25.88
C PRO A 5 50.69 5.24 26.32
N GLN A 6 49.91 6.29 26.57
CA GLN A 6 48.46 6.18 26.76
C GLN A 6 47.84 5.65 25.46
N SER A 7 47.33 4.42 25.50
CA SER A 7 46.48 3.89 24.43
C SER A 7 45.14 4.62 24.49
N HIS A 8 44.94 5.61 23.63
CA HIS A 8 43.61 6.14 23.35
C HIS A 8 42.82 5.06 22.62
N SER A 9 41.98 4.33 23.35
CA SER A 9 40.91 3.55 22.76
C SER A 9 39.97 4.53 22.08
N HIS A 10 40.05 4.66 20.75
CA HIS A 10 38.97 5.24 19.97
C HIS A 10 37.75 4.35 20.18
N SER A 11 36.88 4.69 21.13
CA SER A 11 35.55 4.11 21.19
C SER A 11 34.88 4.47 19.87
N GLN A 12 34.78 3.50 18.96
CA GLN A 12 33.94 3.64 17.78
C GLN A 12 32.51 3.79 18.30
N MET A 13 31.99 5.02 18.21
CA MET A 13 30.59 5.28 18.50
C MET A 13 29.77 4.45 17.52
N ASN A 14 29.07 3.46 18.04
CA ASN A 14 28.21 2.62 17.24
C ASN A 14 26.91 3.39 17.02
N LEU A 15 26.24 3.19 15.87
CA LEU A 15 24.99 3.88 15.57
C LEU A 15 23.97 3.73 16.72
N ARG A 16 24.00 2.58 17.39
CA ARG A 16 23.16 2.22 18.55
C ARG A 16 23.43 2.97 19.84
N ASP A 17 24.55 3.69 19.92
CA ASP A 17 24.85 4.53 21.09
C ASP A 17 24.06 5.85 21.03
N LEU A 18 23.38 6.12 19.91
CA LEU A 18 22.49 7.25 19.76
C LEU A 18 21.13 7.00 20.43
N PRO A 19 20.54 8.02 21.06
CA PRO A 19 19.16 7.93 21.56
C PRO A 19 18.16 7.59 20.45
N ASP A 20 17.09 6.90 20.81
CA ASP A 20 16.05 6.47 19.88
C ASP A 20 15.45 7.64 19.09
N GLU A 21 15.30 8.82 19.71
CA GLU A 21 14.79 10.01 19.02
C GLU A 21 15.72 10.48 17.90
N VAL A 22 17.04 10.36 18.11
CA VAL A 22 18.06 10.74 17.11
C VAL A 22 18.09 9.70 15.99
N LEU A 23 18.03 8.41 16.34
CA LEU A 23 17.92 7.33 15.36
C LEU A 23 16.69 7.47 14.50
N PHE A 24 15.55 7.79 15.11
CA PHE A 24 14.29 8.01 14.40
C PHE A 24 14.41 9.15 13.38
N GLN A 25 15.02 10.27 13.77
CA GLN A 25 15.28 11.39 12.87
C GLN A 25 16.21 10.97 11.72
N ILE A 26 17.29 10.24 12.00
CA ILE A 26 18.19 9.73 10.95
C ILE A 26 17.40 8.88 9.96
N TYR A 27 16.56 7.97 10.45
CA TYR A 27 15.77 7.08 9.62
C TYR A 27 14.72 7.80 8.76
N GLU A 28 14.11 8.88 9.27
CA GLU A 28 13.15 9.68 8.49
C GLU A 28 13.78 10.30 7.23
N TYR A 29 15.09 10.57 7.24
CA TYR A 29 15.79 11.12 6.08
C TYR A 29 16.38 10.07 5.13
N LEU A 30 16.32 8.78 5.49
CA LEU A 30 16.83 7.73 4.62
C LEU A 30 15.85 7.44 3.47
N PRO A 31 16.34 7.26 2.23
CA PRO A 31 15.51 6.76 1.14
C PRO A 31 14.90 5.41 1.51
N LEU A 32 13.63 5.18 1.14
CA LEU A 32 12.92 3.94 1.48
C LEU A 32 13.65 2.68 0.99
N ASN A 33 14.35 2.75 -0.15
CA ASN A 33 15.17 1.63 -0.63
C ASN A 33 16.30 1.27 0.35
N THR A 34 16.96 2.29 0.91
CA THR A 34 17.99 2.10 1.93
C THR A 34 17.39 1.50 3.20
N VAL A 35 16.22 1.98 3.66
CA VAL A 35 15.50 1.40 4.81
C VAL A 35 15.17 -0.09 4.58
N LYS A 36 14.72 -0.45 3.37
CA LYS A 36 14.46 -1.85 2.98
C LYS A 36 15.70 -2.72 3.06
N GLN A 37 16.86 -2.21 2.63
CA GLN A 37 18.14 -2.92 2.74
C GLN A 37 18.57 -3.05 4.20
N LEU A 38 18.44 -2.00 4.99
CA LEU A 38 18.81 -2.00 6.41
C LEU A 38 17.97 -2.99 7.23
N ARG A 39 16.75 -3.31 6.78
CA ARG A 39 15.91 -4.35 7.40
C ARG A 39 16.57 -5.74 7.39
N LEU A 40 17.52 -6.01 6.48
CA LEU A 40 18.23 -7.29 6.41
C LEU A 40 19.19 -7.49 7.59
N TYR A 41 19.57 -6.42 8.27
CA TYR A 41 20.36 -6.49 9.49
C TYR A 41 19.43 -6.80 10.66
N PRO A 42 19.56 -7.95 11.35
CA PRO A 42 18.64 -8.36 12.42
C PRO A 42 18.49 -7.30 13.51
N GLU A 43 19.58 -6.56 13.72
CA GLU A 43 19.73 -5.48 14.68
C GLU A 43 18.86 -4.25 14.42
N LEU A 44 18.51 -3.99 13.16
CA LEU A 44 17.72 -2.83 12.72
C LEU A 44 16.37 -3.27 12.16
N ALA A 45 16.15 -4.57 12.00
CA ALA A 45 15.02 -5.14 11.28
C ALA A 45 13.67 -4.63 11.76
N LYS A 46 13.50 -4.52 13.09
CA LYS A 46 12.24 -4.07 13.69
C LYS A 46 11.96 -2.59 13.36
N ASP A 47 12.92 -1.71 13.62
CA ASP A 47 12.75 -0.27 13.45
C ASP A 47 12.59 0.08 11.96
N MET A 48 13.39 -0.57 11.10
CA MET A 48 13.27 -0.41 9.65
C MET A 48 11.92 -0.91 9.14
N GLN A 49 11.39 -1.99 9.72
CA GLN A 49 10.08 -2.49 9.37
C GLN A 49 8.96 -1.53 9.79
N GLU A 50 9.08 -0.88 10.95
CA GLU A 50 8.15 0.18 11.39
C GLU A 50 8.22 1.41 10.48
N GLN A 51 9.42 1.83 10.07
CA GLN A 51 9.62 2.89 9.08
C GLN A 51 8.97 2.55 7.73
N ILE A 52 9.12 1.30 7.26
CA ILE A 52 8.47 0.84 6.03
C ILE A 52 6.95 0.89 6.15
N TYR A 53 6.36 0.51 7.28
CA TYR A 53 4.91 0.62 7.47
C TYR A 53 4.42 2.07 7.52
N ARG A 54 5.24 2.98 8.06
CA ARG A 54 4.86 4.39 8.21
C ARG A 54 4.98 5.16 6.90
N HIS A 55 5.99 4.89 6.10
CA HIS A 55 6.33 5.71 4.92
C HIS A 55 6.25 4.96 3.59
N GLY A 56 6.23 3.62 3.62
CA GLY A 56 6.09 2.81 2.42
C GLY A 56 4.66 2.81 1.89
N GLU A 57 4.54 2.84 0.56
CA GLU A 57 3.29 2.55 -0.14
C GLU A 57 3.13 1.03 -0.28
N TYR A 58 1.94 0.53 0.05
CA TYR A 58 1.53 -0.85 -0.23
C TYR A 58 0.48 -0.88 -1.35
N SER A 59 0.79 -1.61 -2.43
CA SER A 59 -0.08 -1.76 -3.58
C SER A 59 -0.98 -2.99 -3.47
N VAL A 60 -2.29 -2.76 -3.49
CA VAL A 60 -3.35 -3.79 -3.51
C VAL A 60 -3.99 -3.80 -4.88
N GLN A 61 -4.11 -4.99 -5.47
CA GLN A 61 -4.84 -5.21 -6.72
C GLN A 61 -6.16 -5.91 -6.41
N MET A 62 -7.27 -5.33 -6.82
CA MET A 62 -8.55 -6.03 -6.75
C MET A 62 -8.59 -7.08 -7.86
N ASP A 63 -9.08 -8.27 -7.55
CA ASP A 63 -9.16 -9.33 -8.55
C ASP A 63 -10.09 -8.90 -9.69
N GLU A 64 -9.69 -9.18 -10.93
CA GLU A 64 -10.52 -8.92 -12.10
C GLU A 64 -11.68 -9.91 -12.17
N ASP A 65 -12.80 -9.46 -12.70
CA ASP A 65 -13.84 -10.36 -13.20
C ASP A 65 -13.26 -11.13 -14.39
N GLN A 66 -13.47 -12.46 -14.45
CA GLN A 66 -12.89 -13.38 -15.43
C GLN A 66 -13.36 -13.13 -16.88
N THR A 67 -13.05 -11.97 -17.45
CA THR A 67 -13.25 -11.68 -18.87
C THR A 67 -11.97 -11.98 -19.63
N ASN A 68 -12.02 -13.00 -20.48
CA ASN A 68 -10.94 -13.64 -21.25
C ASN A 68 -10.17 -12.75 -22.25
N ASP A 69 -10.15 -11.43 -22.11
CA ASP A 69 -9.40 -10.56 -23.03
C ASP A 69 -8.89 -9.32 -22.30
N VAL A 70 -7.78 -9.52 -21.60
CA VAL A 70 -6.89 -8.43 -21.17
C VAL A 70 -5.54 -8.67 -21.84
N SER A 71 -5.29 -7.89 -22.88
CA SER A 71 -3.96 -7.65 -23.42
C SER A 71 -3.03 -7.31 -22.26
N LYS A 72 -2.00 -8.15 -22.06
CA LYS A 72 -0.93 -7.98 -21.07
C LYS A 72 -0.15 -6.71 -21.36
N GLU A 73 -0.63 -5.57 -20.91
CA GLU A 73 0.14 -4.33 -20.93
C GLU A 73 0.04 -3.72 -19.54
N GLU A 74 1.21 -3.63 -18.91
CA GLU A 74 1.47 -3.26 -17.51
C GLU A 74 1.30 -4.41 -16.51
N GLU A 75 2.43 -5.04 -16.14
CA GLU A 75 2.53 -5.74 -14.85
C GLU A 75 2.21 -4.70 -13.77
N GLU A 76 0.95 -4.62 -13.36
CA GLU A 76 0.62 -3.80 -12.21
C GLU A 76 1.45 -4.34 -11.03
N GLU A 77 2.19 -3.47 -10.37
CA GLU A 77 2.90 -3.82 -9.14
C GLU A 77 1.88 -3.91 -7.99
N GLY A 78 1.91 -5.02 -7.25
CA GLY A 78 1.06 -5.19 -6.07
C GLY A 78 0.70 -6.64 -5.77
N HIS A 79 0.02 -6.84 -4.64
CA HIS A 79 -0.54 -8.14 -4.26
C HIS A 79 -2.04 -8.15 -4.53
N LYS A 80 -2.54 -9.26 -5.07
CA LYS A 80 -3.97 -9.43 -5.28
C LYS A 80 -4.71 -9.55 -3.95
N ILE A 81 -5.91 -8.98 -3.88
CA ILE A 81 -6.73 -9.04 -2.66
C ILE A 81 -7.09 -10.49 -2.28
N SER A 82 -7.28 -11.39 -3.25
CA SER A 82 -7.39 -12.84 -3.02
C SER A 82 -6.19 -13.43 -2.27
N GLN A 83 -4.96 -13.01 -2.61
CA GLN A 83 -3.74 -13.46 -1.93
C GLN A 83 -3.68 -12.94 -0.50
N ILE A 84 -4.08 -11.69 -0.28
CA ILE A 84 -4.13 -11.07 1.05
C ILE A 84 -5.20 -11.73 1.93
N ASN A 85 -6.39 -11.98 1.35
CA ASN A 85 -7.54 -12.56 2.04
C ASN A 85 -7.36 -14.04 2.41
N SER A 86 -6.36 -14.72 1.84
CA SER A 86 -6.10 -16.14 2.11
C SER A 86 -5.73 -16.45 3.57
N ASN A 87 -5.20 -15.47 4.32
CA ASN A 87 -4.76 -15.66 5.70
C ASN A 87 -4.85 -14.36 6.53
N THR A 88 -5.42 -14.46 7.74
CA THR A 88 -5.50 -13.37 8.72
C THR A 88 -4.16 -12.73 9.04
N THR A 89 -3.06 -13.48 9.05
CA THR A 89 -1.72 -12.94 9.30
C THR A 89 -1.28 -11.97 8.21
N THR A 90 -1.59 -12.27 6.94
CA THR A 90 -1.28 -11.39 5.81
C THR A 90 -2.13 -10.12 5.89
N ILE A 91 -3.43 -10.24 6.17
CA ILE A 91 -4.32 -9.08 6.39
C ILE A 91 -3.75 -8.17 7.48
N LYS A 92 -3.37 -8.73 8.63
CA LYS A 92 -2.76 -7.98 9.74
C LYS A 92 -1.45 -7.31 9.35
N HIS A 93 -0.62 -7.97 8.55
CA HIS A 93 0.62 -7.37 8.04
C HIS A 93 0.34 -6.16 7.14
N VAL A 94 -0.58 -6.33 6.18
CA VAL A 94 -0.97 -5.28 5.24
C VAL A 94 -1.64 -4.10 5.96
N ALA A 95 -2.46 -4.35 6.98
CA ALA A 95 -3.14 -3.33 7.76
C ALA A 95 -2.20 -2.38 8.53
N ARG A 96 -0.91 -2.73 8.69
CA ARG A 96 0.08 -1.87 9.38
C ARG A 96 0.55 -0.68 8.54
N PHE A 97 0.41 -0.74 7.22
CA PHE A 97 0.83 0.35 6.34
C PHE A 97 -0.03 1.61 6.52
N HIS A 98 0.54 2.77 6.19
CA HIS A 98 -0.16 4.07 6.26
C HIS A 98 -0.48 4.67 4.88
N HIS A 99 0.19 4.18 3.83
CA HIS A 99 0.00 4.64 2.47
C HIS A 99 -0.37 3.45 1.59
N TYR A 100 -1.47 3.57 0.86
CA TYR A 100 -1.99 2.52 0.00
C TYR A 100 -2.23 3.04 -1.40
N ARG A 101 -1.92 2.18 -2.37
CA ARG A 101 -2.43 2.27 -3.72
C ARG A 101 -3.35 1.09 -3.96
N VAL A 102 -4.59 1.34 -4.34
CA VAL A 102 -5.56 0.27 -4.66
C VAL A 102 -5.92 0.40 -6.13
N ASN A 103 -5.52 -0.58 -6.92
CA ASN A 103 -5.88 -0.65 -8.33
C ASN A 103 -7.16 -1.48 -8.49
N ILE A 104 -8.15 -0.91 -9.16
CA ILE A 104 -9.47 -1.48 -9.38
C ILE A 104 -9.79 -1.43 -10.87
N THR A 105 -9.74 -2.59 -11.52
CA THR A 105 -10.12 -2.72 -12.92
C THR A 105 -11.61 -3.00 -13.03
N LEU A 106 -12.33 -2.15 -13.77
CA LEU A 106 -13.77 -2.24 -14.00
C LEU A 106 -14.04 -2.59 -15.46
N SER A 107 -14.72 -3.70 -15.67
CA SER A 107 -15.15 -4.20 -17.00
C SER A 107 -16.64 -3.99 -17.23
N ASP A 108 -17.42 -4.18 -16.17
CA ASP A 108 -18.86 -3.91 -16.03
C ASP A 108 -19.04 -3.45 -14.57
N PHE A 109 -19.70 -2.31 -14.36
CA PHE A 109 -19.76 -1.73 -13.02
C PHE A 109 -20.43 -2.68 -12.02
N LYS A 110 -21.53 -3.33 -12.40
CA LYS A 110 -22.30 -4.16 -11.49
C LYS A 110 -21.52 -5.40 -11.08
N SER A 111 -20.98 -6.15 -12.04
CA SER A 111 -20.17 -7.33 -11.76
C SER A 111 -18.93 -7.01 -10.94
N SER A 112 -18.26 -5.89 -11.25
CA SER A 112 -17.04 -5.52 -10.54
C SER A 112 -17.33 -5.08 -9.11
N ILE A 113 -18.45 -4.41 -8.83
CA ILE A 113 -18.90 -4.16 -7.46
C ILE A 113 -19.21 -5.47 -6.73
N GLU A 114 -19.94 -6.40 -7.36
CA GLU A 114 -20.23 -7.71 -6.76
C GLU A 114 -18.94 -8.46 -6.40
N ASN A 115 -17.90 -8.34 -7.23
CA ASN A 115 -16.60 -8.92 -6.96
C ASN A 115 -15.85 -8.22 -5.82
N LEU A 116 -15.85 -6.89 -5.76
CA LEU A 116 -15.27 -6.12 -4.65
C LEU A 116 -15.91 -6.52 -3.32
N MET A 117 -17.23 -6.71 -3.28
CA MET A 117 -17.96 -7.07 -2.07
C MET A 117 -17.61 -8.47 -1.54
N LYS A 118 -17.09 -9.39 -2.37
CA LYS A 118 -16.56 -10.68 -1.88
C LYS A 118 -15.39 -10.50 -0.90
N TYR A 119 -14.69 -9.38 -0.99
CA TYR A 119 -13.54 -9.03 -0.17
C TYR A 119 -13.86 -8.00 0.91
N GLU A 120 -15.14 -7.69 1.15
CA GLU A 120 -15.56 -6.68 2.13
C GLU A 120 -14.89 -6.88 3.49
N HIS A 121 -14.82 -8.12 3.99
CA HIS A 121 -14.15 -8.43 5.25
C HIS A 121 -12.68 -7.97 5.27
N ALA A 122 -11.90 -8.32 4.24
CA ALA A 122 -10.49 -7.93 4.15
C ALA A 122 -10.33 -6.41 4.00
N ILE A 123 -11.18 -5.77 3.18
CA ILE A 123 -11.20 -4.31 3.01
C ILE A 123 -11.45 -3.64 4.37
N ARG A 124 -12.43 -4.10 5.14
CA ARG A 124 -12.74 -3.55 6.45
C ARG A 124 -11.60 -3.76 7.45
N GLU A 125 -11.03 -4.94 7.55
CA GLU A 125 -9.88 -5.20 8.44
C GLU A 125 -8.68 -4.31 8.12
N ILE A 126 -8.47 -3.92 6.85
CA ILE A 126 -7.36 -3.07 6.44
C ILE A 126 -7.71 -1.58 6.61
N PHE A 127 -8.92 -1.14 6.25
CA PHE A 127 -9.24 0.28 6.09
C PHE A 127 -10.22 0.85 7.13
N ASP A 128 -10.97 0.02 7.85
CA ASP A 128 -11.91 0.40 8.92
C ASP A 128 -11.20 0.52 10.28
N ARG A 129 -10.24 1.44 10.35
CA ARG A 129 -9.36 1.64 11.52
C ARG A 129 -9.67 2.94 12.26
N THR A 130 -8.99 3.16 13.39
CA THR A 130 -9.13 4.38 14.20
C THR A 130 -8.17 5.50 13.77
N SER A 131 -7.00 5.14 13.24
CA SER A 131 -6.02 6.10 12.70
C SER A 131 -6.26 6.36 11.22
N SER A 132 -6.04 7.59 10.75
CA SER A 132 -6.18 7.92 9.33
C SER A 132 -5.06 7.28 8.51
N VAL A 133 -5.40 6.80 7.31
CA VAL A 133 -4.43 6.45 6.27
C VAL A 133 -4.67 7.19 4.97
N THR A 134 -3.63 7.21 4.13
CA THR A 134 -3.71 7.74 2.77
C THR A 134 -3.98 6.61 1.80
N ILE A 135 -5.01 6.77 0.98
CA ILE A 135 -5.46 5.77 0.01
C ILE A 135 -5.55 6.45 -1.35
N LYS A 136 -4.74 5.99 -2.30
CA LYS A 136 -4.85 6.32 -3.71
C LYS A 136 -5.62 5.21 -4.41
N LEU A 137 -6.89 5.46 -4.72
CA LEU A 137 -7.72 4.58 -5.52
C LEU A 137 -7.46 4.87 -7.00
N VAL A 138 -6.91 3.90 -7.72
CA VAL A 138 -6.75 3.95 -9.17
C VAL A 138 -7.83 3.07 -9.78
N VAL A 139 -8.85 3.71 -10.35
CA VAL A 139 -9.99 3.03 -10.98
C VAL A 139 -9.76 3.02 -12.48
N ILE A 140 -9.56 1.84 -13.05
CA ILE A 140 -9.27 1.64 -14.47
C ILE A 140 -10.54 1.10 -15.12
N LEU A 141 -11.22 1.93 -15.91
CA LEU A 141 -12.41 1.52 -16.63
C LEU A 141 -12.06 1.18 -18.07
N HIS A 142 -12.26 -0.09 -18.43
CA HIS A 142 -12.17 -0.52 -19.82
C HIS A 142 -13.51 -0.35 -20.53
N TYR A 143 -13.60 0.59 -21.47
CA TYR A 143 -14.85 0.88 -22.19
C TYR A 143 -14.74 0.54 -23.68
N SER A 144 -15.86 0.17 -24.29
CA SER A 144 -16.01 0.09 -25.75
C SER A 144 -17.15 1.01 -26.22
N LEU A 145 -17.25 1.28 -27.51
CA LEU A 145 -18.31 2.14 -28.07
C LEU A 145 -19.72 1.61 -27.75
N ASN A 146 -19.86 0.30 -27.57
CA ASN A 146 -21.13 -0.36 -27.22
C ASN A 146 -21.44 -0.30 -25.71
N ARG A 147 -20.55 0.27 -24.89
CA ARG A 147 -20.56 0.27 -23.42
C ARG A 147 -20.40 1.66 -22.80
N PHE A 148 -20.81 2.70 -23.51
CA PHE A 148 -20.73 4.08 -22.97
C PHE A 148 -21.59 4.29 -21.71
N THR A 149 -22.66 3.51 -21.55
CA THR A 149 -23.46 3.44 -20.32
C THR A 149 -22.62 3.10 -19.11
N ASP A 150 -21.62 2.23 -19.27
CA ASP A 150 -20.78 1.74 -18.16
C ASP A 150 -19.82 2.84 -17.68
N VAL A 151 -19.42 3.75 -18.58
CA VAL A 151 -18.68 4.98 -18.23
C VAL A 151 -19.52 5.90 -17.37
N LYS A 152 -20.77 6.13 -17.77
CA LYS A 152 -21.71 6.95 -17.00
C LYS A 152 -21.97 6.31 -15.63
N ASP A 153 -22.21 5.01 -15.58
CA ASP A 153 -22.53 4.31 -14.34
C ASP A 153 -21.32 4.28 -13.40
N CYS A 154 -20.11 4.06 -13.92
CA CYS A 154 -18.87 4.16 -13.15
C CYS A 154 -18.71 5.56 -12.55
N LEU A 155 -18.84 6.62 -13.36
CA LEU A 155 -18.72 8.00 -12.88
C LEU A 155 -19.78 8.35 -11.83
N SER A 156 -21.01 7.89 -12.05
CA SER A 156 -22.13 8.17 -11.14
C SER A 156 -21.99 7.46 -9.80
N ASN A 157 -21.25 6.34 -9.76
CA ASN A 157 -21.14 5.48 -8.59
C ASN A 157 -19.71 5.37 -8.04
N ILE A 158 -18.76 6.19 -8.50
CA ILE A 158 -17.37 6.15 -8.02
C ILE A 158 -17.25 6.49 -6.52
N ASP A 159 -18.19 7.30 -6.03
CA ASP A 159 -18.34 7.63 -4.61
C ASP A 159 -18.65 6.38 -3.77
N PHE A 160 -19.41 5.43 -4.32
CA PHE A 160 -19.66 4.15 -3.64
C PHE A 160 -18.36 3.35 -3.46
N ILE A 161 -17.52 3.28 -4.50
CA ILE A 161 -16.22 2.62 -4.41
C ILE A 161 -15.36 3.32 -3.35
N SER A 162 -15.28 4.65 -3.37
CA SER A 162 -14.50 5.40 -2.38
C SER A 162 -14.95 5.14 -0.95
N LYS A 163 -16.27 5.06 -0.71
CA LYS A 163 -16.85 4.76 0.61
C LYS A 163 -16.49 3.38 1.15
N LEU A 164 -16.28 2.37 0.29
CA LEU A 164 -15.80 1.05 0.73
C LEU A 164 -14.42 1.15 1.41
N PHE A 165 -13.55 2.02 0.91
CA PHE A 165 -12.19 2.24 1.44
C PHE A 165 -12.13 3.37 2.48
N ASN A 166 -13.21 4.12 2.67
CA ASN A 166 -13.31 5.19 3.65
C ASN A 166 -14.63 5.16 4.45
N PRO A 167 -14.95 4.04 5.15
CA PRO A 167 -16.27 3.83 5.74
C PRO A 167 -16.62 4.84 6.84
N LYS A 168 -15.62 5.37 7.55
CA LYS A 168 -15.78 6.36 8.63
C LYS A 168 -15.48 7.80 8.21
N GLY A 169 -15.05 8.04 6.97
CA GLY A 169 -14.60 9.35 6.51
C GLY A 169 -13.28 9.86 7.11
N ILE A 170 -12.54 9.00 7.83
CA ILE A 170 -11.29 9.34 8.53
C ILE A 170 -10.07 9.21 7.60
N ASN A 171 -10.14 8.32 6.59
CA ASN A 171 -9.04 8.11 5.66
C ASN A 171 -8.99 9.28 4.65
N VAL A 172 -7.78 9.62 4.23
CA VAL A 172 -7.55 10.54 3.12
C VAL A 172 -7.59 9.71 1.83
N CYS A 173 -8.69 9.81 1.10
CA CYS A 173 -8.92 9.03 -0.12
C CYS A 173 -8.87 9.94 -1.35
N SER A 174 -7.99 9.66 -2.30
CA SER A 174 -7.97 10.27 -3.62
C SER A 174 -8.36 9.23 -4.68
N VAL A 175 -9.08 9.66 -5.71
CA VAL A 175 -9.54 8.77 -6.79
C VAL A 175 -8.98 9.26 -8.13
N ASP A 176 -8.16 8.42 -8.76
CA ASP A 176 -7.66 8.59 -10.12
C ASP A 176 -8.47 7.67 -11.03
N LEU A 177 -9.30 8.24 -11.90
CA LEU A 177 -10.06 7.49 -12.91
C LEU A 177 -9.28 7.46 -14.22
N GLN A 178 -9.00 6.26 -14.72
CA GLN A 178 -8.37 6.02 -16.02
C GLN A 178 -9.38 5.37 -16.97
N LEU A 179 -9.52 5.93 -18.16
CA LEU A 179 -10.46 5.45 -19.18
C LEU A 179 -9.68 4.79 -20.33
N ASN A 180 -9.73 3.48 -20.39
CA ASN A 180 -9.01 2.69 -21.38
C ASN A 180 -9.98 2.17 -22.44
N LYS A 181 -9.84 2.64 -23.68
CA LYS A 181 -10.67 2.17 -24.79
C LYS A 181 -10.25 0.75 -25.18
N LYS A 182 -11.13 -0.24 -25.01
CA LYS A 182 -10.98 -1.55 -25.64
C LYS A 182 -11.30 -1.41 -27.13
N SER A 183 -10.32 -1.75 -27.98
CA SER A 183 -10.47 -1.76 -29.44
C SER A 183 -11.35 -2.91 -29.90
#